data_AF-A0A821I706-F1
#
_entry.id   AF-A0A821I706-F1
#
_cell.length_a   1.000
_cell.length_b   1.000
_cell.length_c   1.000
_cell.angle_alpha   90.00
_cell.angle_beta   90.00
_cell.angle_gamma   90.00
#
_symmetry.space_group_name_H-M   'P 1'
#
loop_
_entity.id
_entity.type
_entity.pdbx_description
1 polymer ?
#
loop_
_entity_poly.entity_id
_entity_poly.type
_entity_poly.pdbx_seq_one_letter_code
_entity_poly.pdbx_strand_id
1 'polypeptide(L)'
;MVKSRSSIPANKLSFDESSAIQLYTMIWKPKCHALHTQLNMALQTDDRTHIVPYLQYLKLFMSALSKLKSIHIIGWRGIQADLVSQCPI
;
A
#
# COMPACT_ATOMS: atom_id res chain seq x y z
N MET A 1 16.95 18.23 6.16
CA MET A 1 16.12 17.04 5.93
C MET A 1 16.92 15.81 6.32
N VAL A 2 16.58 15.15 7.42
CA VAL A 2 17.33 14.00 7.94
C VAL A 2 17.01 12.78 7.07
N LYS A 3 17.99 12.35 6.27
CA LYS A 3 17.96 11.07 5.54
C LYS A 3 18.18 9.96 6.57
N SER A 4 17.11 9.47 7.18
CA SER A 4 17.15 8.27 8.02
C SER A 4 17.62 7.11 7.14
N ARG A 5 18.86 6.68 7.32
CA ARG A 5 19.40 5.45 6.73
C ARG A 5 18.57 4.30 7.30
N SER A 6 17.63 3.79 6.53
CA SER A 6 17.04 2.47 6.78
C SER A 6 18.18 1.47 6.79
N SER A 7 18.55 1.03 7.99
CA SER A 7 19.53 -0.04 8.18
C SER A 7 19.11 -1.24 7.32
N ILE A 8 20.07 -1.83 6.63
CA ILE A 8 19.91 -2.95 5.69
C ILE A 8 18.86 -3.92 6.26
N PRO A 9 17.71 -4.15 5.59
CA PRO A 9 16.68 -4.99 6.15
C PRO A 9 17.20 -6.42 6.21
N ALA A 10 16.95 -7.12 7.32
CA ALA A 10 17.23 -8.55 7.50
C ALA A 10 16.47 -9.44 6.49
N ASN A 11 15.54 -8.85 5.73
CA ASN A 11 14.80 -9.46 4.65
C ASN A 11 15.45 -9.01 3.33
N LYS A 12 15.62 -9.90 2.36
CA LYS A 12 16.28 -9.73 1.04
C LYS A 12 15.64 -8.65 0.10
N LEU A 13 15.06 -7.61 0.66
CA LEU A 13 14.45 -6.47 0.00
C LEU A 13 15.52 -5.46 -0.41
N SER A 14 15.37 -4.91 -1.60
CA SER A 14 16.15 -3.74 -1.99
C SER A 14 15.73 -2.50 -1.20
N PHE A 15 16.54 -1.44 -1.28
CA PHE A 15 16.20 -0.13 -0.71
C PHE A 15 14.87 0.40 -1.28
N ASP A 16 14.66 0.27 -2.60
CA ASP A 16 13.45 0.74 -3.27
C ASP A 16 12.22 -0.06 -2.88
N GLU A 17 12.36 -1.39 -2.74
CA GLU A 17 11.28 -2.27 -2.27
C GLU A 17 10.87 -1.96 -0.84
N SER A 18 11.85 -1.75 0.04
CA SER A 18 11.60 -1.34 1.43
C SER A 18 10.94 0.04 1.48
N SER A 19 11.41 0.98 0.65
CA SER A 19 10.86 2.33 0.53
C SER A 19 9.43 2.32 -0.01
N ALA A 20 9.10 1.41 -0.93
CA ALA A 20 7.74 1.24 -1.45
C ALA A 20 6.77 0.79 -0.35
N ILE A 21 7.17 -0.19 0.49
CA ILE A 21 6.37 -0.61 1.65
C ILE A 21 6.21 0.54 2.66
N GLN A 22 7.30 1.25 2.94
CA GLN A 22 7.27 2.40 3.84
C GLN A 22 6.31 3.47 3.31
N LEU A 23 6.37 3.78 2.01
CA LEU A 23 5.53 4.81 1.39
C LEU A 23 4.04 4.44 1.42
N TYR A 24 3.69 3.16 1.20
CA TYR A 24 2.31 2.69 1.33
C TYR A 24 1.78 2.79 2.77
N THR A 25 2.64 2.55 3.76
CA THR A 25 2.25 2.56 5.18
C THR A 25 2.37 3.95 5.82
N MET A 26 2.99 4.90 5.13
CA MET A 26 3.21 6.24 5.66
C MET A 26 1.91 7.05 5.75
N ILE A 27 1.70 7.67 6.90
CA ILE A 27 0.58 8.58 7.14
C ILE A 27 1.02 9.99 6.80
N TRP A 28 0.37 10.61 5.81
CA TRP A 28 0.58 12.02 5.46
C TRP A 28 -0.61 12.87 5.89
N LYS A 29 -0.35 14.15 6.18
CA LYS A 29 -1.39 15.16 6.44
C LYS A 29 -1.34 16.21 5.32
N PRO A 30 -2.47 16.48 4.64
CA PRO A 30 -3.78 15.84 4.79
C PRO A 30 -3.81 14.41 4.23
N LYS A 31 -4.66 13.53 4.81
CA LYS A 31 -4.70 12.09 4.49
C LYS A 31 -5.05 11.82 3.01
N CYS A 32 -5.84 12.69 2.39
CA CYS A 32 -6.21 12.62 0.98
C CYS A 32 -4.99 12.72 0.04
N HIS A 33 -3.87 13.28 0.50
CA HIS A 33 -2.63 13.39 -0.29
C HIS A 33 -1.67 12.23 -0.03
N ALA A 34 -2.00 11.31 0.90
CA ALA A 34 -1.18 10.14 1.13
C ALA A 34 -1.29 9.19 -0.06
N LEU A 35 -0.16 8.60 -0.49
CA LEU A 35 -0.12 7.69 -1.62
C LEU A 35 -1.14 6.55 -1.49
N HIS A 36 -1.23 5.92 -0.32
CA HIS A 36 -2.15 4.80 -0.11
C HIS A 36 -3.61 5.20 -0.32
N THR A 37 -3.98 6.43 0.02
CA THR A 37 -5.34 6.94 -0.15
C THR A 37 -5.64 7.13 -1.63
N GLN A 38 -4.75 7.79 -2.38
CA GLN A 38 -4.93 8.03 -3.81
C GLN A 38 -4.88 6.75 -4.63
N LEU A 39 -3.93 5.86 -4.32
CA LEU A 39 -3.80 4.57 -4.98
C LEU A 39 -5.01 3.68 -4.74
N ASN A 40 -5.47 3.56 -3.49
CA ASN A 40 -6.63 2.74 -3.18
C ASN A 40 -7.91 3.31 -3.82
N MET A 41 -8.03 4.63 -3.99
CA MET A 41 -9.12 5.23 -4.77
C MET A 41 -9.01 4.88 -6.25
N ALA A 42 -7.83 5.06 -6.86
CA ALA A 42 -7.60 4.70 -8.26
C ALA A 42 -7.87 3.20 -8.56
N LEU A 43 -7.65 2.33 -7.58
CA LEU A 43 -7.96 0.90 -7.65
C LEU A 43 -9.47 0.58 -7.51
N GLN A 44 -10.23 1.45 -6.84
CA GLN A 44 -11.68 1.28 -6.62
C GLN A 44 -12.51 1.84 -7.78
N THR A 45 -11.98 2.79 -8.54
CA THR A 45 -12.68 3.41 -9.68
C THR A 45 -12.81 2.43 -10.85
N ASP A 46 -13.97 2.40 -11.52
CA ASP A 46 -14.20 1.55 -12.70
C ASP A 46 -13.32 1.94 -13.91
N ASP A 47 -12.99 3.23 -14.01
CA ASP A 47 -12.11 3.73 -15.06
C ASP A 47 -10.64 3.36 -14.80
N ARG A 48 -10.20 2.33 -15.52
CA ARG A 48 -8.83 1.78 -15.49
C ARG A 48 -7.76 2.76 -15.96
N THR A 49 -8.08 3.91 -16.55
CA THR A 49 -7.05 4.91 -16.89
C THR A 49 -6.41 5.49 -15.63
N HIS A 50 -7.13 5.54 -14.51
CA HIS A 50 -6.64 6.07 -13.24
C HIS A 50 -5.52 5.22 -12.62
N ILE A 51 -5.43 3.93 -12.95
CA ILE A 51 -4.37 3.04 -12.43
C ILE A 51 -3.06 3.18 -13.21
N VAL A 52 -3.11 3.65 -14.46
CA VAL A 52 -1.96 3.67 -15.39
C VAL A 52 -0.73 4.38 -14.78
N PRO A 53 -0.85 5.54 -14.12
CA PRO A 53 0.29 6.22 -13.50
C PRO A 53 0.97 5.41 -12.38
N TYR A 54 0.24 4.48 -11.75
CA TYR A 54 0.69 3.72 -10.60
C TYR A 54 1.25 2.34 -10.94
N LEU A 55 1.18 1.89 -12.20
CA LEU A 55 1.57 0.52 -12.59
C LEU A 55 3.03 0.19 -12.26
N GLN A 56 3.96 1.13 -12.47
CA GLN A 56 5.37 0.93 -12.13
C GLN A 56 5.58 0.79 -10.62
N TYR A 57 4.90 1.64 -9.84
CA TYR A 57 4.90 1.55 -8.39
C TYR A 57 4.31 0.21 -7.91
N LEU A 58 3.17 -0.21 -8.46
CA LEU A 58 2.53 -1.48 -8.12
C LEU A 58 3.44 -2.67 -8.42
N LYS A 59 4.15 -2.67 -9.56
CA LYS A 59 5.11 -3.72 -9.88
C LYS A 59 6.21 -3.82 -8.82
N LEU A 60 6.78 -2.68 -8.41
CA LEU A 60 7.80 -2.64 -7.36
C LEU A 60 7.24 -3.08 -6.00
N PHE A 61 6.06 -2.59 -5.64
CA PHE A 61 5.40 -2.91 -4.38
C PHE A 61 5.05 -4.40 -4.29
N MET A 62 4.49 -4.99 -5.35
CA MET A 62 4.18 -6.42 -5.41
C MET A 62 5.45 -7.29 -5.38
N SER A 63 6.54 -6.86 -6.04
CA SER A 63 7.86 -7.50 -5.92
C SER A 63 8.33 -7.52 -4.47
N ALA A 64 8.24 -6.38 -3.78
CA ALA A 64 8.59 -6.26 -2.37
C ALA A 64 7.76 -7.23 -1.50
N LEU A 65 6.45 -7.25 -1.67
CA LEU A 65 5.55 -8.13 -0.91
C LEU A 65 5.84 -9.62 -1.15
N SER A 66 6.16 -10.01 -2.38
CA SER A 66 6.49 -11.41 -2.72
C SER A 66 7.74 -11.96 -2.01
N LYS A 67 8.63 -11.07 -1.56
CA LYS A 67 9.85 -11.42 -0.81
C LYS A 67 9.62 -11.53 0.69
N LEU A 68 8.48 -11.06 1.19
CA LEU A 68 8.14 -11.17 2.60
C LEU A 68 7.73 -12.60 2.95
N LYS A 69 8.02 -13.01 4.18
CA LYS A 69 7.58 -14.31 4.68
C LYS A 69 6.06 -14.33 4.73
N SER A 70 5.45 -15.33 4.08
CA SER A 70 4.02 -15.58 4.21
C SER A 70 3.68 -15.92 5.67
N ILE A 71 2.69 -15.21 6.23
CA ILE A 71 2.18 -15.44 7.57
C ILE A 71 0.67 -15.66 7.50
N HIS A 72 0.18 -16.62 8.28
CA HIS A 72 -1.25 -16.85 8.45
C HIS A 72 -1.66 -16.32 9.83
N ILE A 73 -2.39 -15.20 9.83
CA ILE A 73 -2.87 -14.54 11.04
C ILE A 73 -4.33 -14.12 10.85
N ILE A 74 -5.09 -14.09 11.96
CA ILE A 74 -6.41 -13.47 11.97
C ILE A 74 -6.22 -11.97 12.08
N GLY A 75 -6.58 -11.24 11.02
CA GLY A 75 -6.50 -9.79 10.96
C GLY A 75 -7.86 -9.15 11.22
N TRP A 76 -7.87 -8.04 11.95
CA TRP A 76 -9.05 -7.22 12.18
C TRP A 76 -8.92 -5.89 11.43
N ARG A 77 -9.94 -5.49 10.67
CA ARG A 77 -9.99 -4.19 9.99
C ARG A 77 -11.24 -3.44 10.46
N GLY A 78 -11.05 -2.36 11.20
CA GLY A 78 -12.13 -1.42 11.51
C GLY A 78 -12.53 -0.63 10.27
N ILE A 79 -13.81 -0.64 9.91
CA ILE A 79 -14.36 0.11 8.77
C ILE A 79 -15.49 0.98 9.30
N GLN A 80 -15.42 2.28 9.03
CA GLN A 80 -16.53 3.20 9.29
C GLN A 80 -17.43 3.27 8.05
N ALA A 81 -18.05 2.14 7.72
CA ALA A 81 -18.98 2.03 6.62
C ALA A 81 -20.00 0.94 6.95
N ASP A 82 -21.24 1.14 6.52
CA ASP A 82 -22.24 0.09 6.63
C ASP A 82 -21.95 -0.99 5.58
N LEU A 83 -21.58 -2.17 6.06
CA LEU A 83 -21.23 -3.32 5.22
C LEU A 83 -22.48 -4.04 4.70
N VAL A 84 -23.61 -3.93 5.42
CA VAL A 84 -24.86 -4.61 5.05
C VAL A 84 -25.43 -4.03 3.76
N SER A 85 -25.32 -2.71 3.59
CA SER A 85 -25.73 -2.04 2.35
C SER A 85 -24.77 -2.26 1.17
N GLN A 86 -23.48 -2.53 1.43
CA GLN A 86 -22.47 -2.72 0.38
C GLN A 86 -22.35 -4.17 -0.11
N CYS A 87 -22.78 -5.15 0.68
CA CYS A 87 -22.77 -6.55 0.32
C CYS A 87 -24.09 -7.21 0.79
N PRO A 88 -25.20 -7.05 0.05
CA PRO A 88 -26.44 -7.73 0.37
C PRO A 88 -26.23 -9.25 0.22
N ILE A 89 -26.63 -10.00 1.26
CA ILE A 89 -26.51 -11.46 1.34
C ILE A 89 -27.62 -12.13 0.53
#